data_AF-A0AB32UYU0-F1
#
_entry.id   AF-A0AB32UYU0-F1
#
_cell.length_a   1.000
_cell.length_b   1.000
_cell.length_c   1.000
_cell.angle_alpha   90.00
_cell.angle_beta   90.00
_cell.angle_gamma   90.00
#
_symmetry.space_group_name_H-M   'P 1'
#
loop_
_entity.id
_entity.type
_entity.pdbx_description
1 polymer ?
#
loop_
_entity_poly.entity_id
_entity_poly.type
_entity_poly.pdbx_seq_one_letter_code
_entity_poly.pdbx_strand_id
1 'polypeptide(L)'
;MASSLLSRTLLGHRLGQFSSSLTHKPLIFSSLFNLQKRQLHVQAEPTYTPYKTSGRPSRFMASAIDRRINFSTQSLSTNDTVVSVDWLHANLREPDMKVLDASWYMPDEQRNPIQEYQVAHIPGALFFDVDGIADRTTKLPHMLPSEEAFAAAVSALGIQNNDGLVVYDGKGIFSAARVWWMFRVFGHDRVWVLDGGLPRWRASGYDVESSASSDAILKASAASEAIEKVYQGQTAGPVTFQTKFQPHLVWTLDQVRRNIEEKTHQHIDARSKPRFDGAAPEPRKGIRSGHVPGSKCIPFPHMLDASQTLLPADELKKRYQEEGISLEGPVVTSCGTGVTACVLALGLHRLGKSDVAVYDGSWTEWGAQSDTPVDTSL
;
A
#
# COMPACT_ATOMS: atom_id res chain seq x y z
N MET A 1 81.59 -6.81 -23.68
CA MET A 1 80.51 -7.78 -23.94
C MET A 1 79.21 -6.98 -23.99
N ALA A 2 78.84 -6.48 -25.18
CA ALA A 2 77.73 -6.99 -26.03
C ALA A 2 76.40 -7.07 -25.24
N SER A 3 75.26 -6.47 -25.59
CA SER A 3 74.76 -5.72 -26.77
C SER A 3 73.44 -5.07 -26.27
N SER A 4 73.07 -3.79 -26.51
CA SER A 4 72.67 -3.15 -27.79
C SER A 4 71.41 -3.83 -28.39
N LEU A 5 70.32 -3.23 -28.90
CA LEU A 5 69.95 -1.90 -29.38
C LEU A 5 68.47 -2.05 -29.87
N LEU A 6 67.54 -1.16 -29.49
CA LEU A 6 66.95 -0.04 -30.24
C LEU A 6 65.87 -0.32 -31.31
N SER A 7 64.88 0.59 -31.27
CA SER A 7 64.17 1.25 -32.40
C SER A 7 63.02 0.51 -33.09
N ARG A 8 61.98 1.15 -33.66
CA ARG A 8 61.34 2.48 -33.60
C ARG A 8 60.30 2.49 -34.75
N THR A 9 59.14 3.16 -34.58
CA THR A 9 58.32 3.86 -35.62
C THR A 9 57.75 3.05 -36.82
N LEU A 10 56.67 3.38 -37.55
CA LEU A 10 55.51 4.29 -37.52
C LEU A 10 54.65 3.94 -38.78
N LEU A 11 53.42 4.48 -38.82
CA LEU A 11 52.61 4.87 -40.00
C LEU A 11 51.85 3.82 -40.85
N GLY A 12 50.54 4.08 -41.04
CA GLY A 12 49.99 4.24 -42.40
C GLY A 12 48.76 3.43 -42.83
N HIS A 13 47.59 4.09 -42.80
CA HIS A 13 46.51 4.12 -43.81
C HIS A 13 45.53 2.93 -44.11
N ARG A 14 44.24 3.35 -44.13
CA ARG A 14 43.13 3.11 -45.10
C ARG A 14 42.11 1.97 -44.86
N LEU A 15 40.88 2.44 -44.57
CA LEU A 15 39.58 2.19 -45.25
C LEU A 15 39.26 0.80 -45.80
N GLY A 16 38.15 0.23 -45.30
CA GLY A 16 37.36 -0.81 -45.96
C GLY A 16 36.05 -1.08 -45.21
N GLN A 17 34.93 -0.60 -45.76
CA GLN A 17 33.57 -0.94 -45.34
C GLN A 17 33.28 -2.42 -45.63
N PHE A 18 32.58 -3.11 -44.72
CA PHE A 18 31.70 -4.22 -45.09
C PHE A 18 30.48 -4.24 -44.17
N SER A 19 29.31 -4.09 -44.78
CA SER A 19 28.00 -4.33 -44.22
C SER A 19 27.75 -5.83 -44.07
N SER A 20 27.08 -6.25 -42.99
CA SER A 20 26.13 -7.36 -43.07
C SER A 20 25.03 -7.18 -42.04
N SER A 21 23.82 -7.04 -42.58
CA SER A 21 22.54 -7.07 -41.90
C SER A 21 22.20 -8.51 -41.52
N LEU A 22 21.81 -8.75 -40.27
CA LEU A 22 21.02 -9.94 -39.90
C LEU A 22 19.88 -9.50 -38.98
N THR A 23 18.69 -9.56 -39.58
CA THR A 23 17.37 -9.36 -38.99
C THR A 23 16.95 -10.63 -38.24
N HIS A 24 16.51 -10.51 -36.99
CA HIS A 24 15.72 -11.55 -36.33
C HIS A 24 14.51 -10.93 -35.63
N LYS A 25 13.33 -11.34 -36.10
CA LYS A 25 12.00 -11.13 -35.50
C LYS A 25 11.21 -12.46 -35.65
N PRO A 26 10.11 -12.66 -34.91
CA PRO A 26 9.97 -13.78 -33.98
C PRO A 26 9.06 -14.91 -34.50
N LEU A 27 9.20 -16.09 -33.90
CA LEU A 27 8.35 -17.26 -34.15
C LEU A 27 7.02 -17.13 -33.38
N ILE A 28 5.93 -17.14 -34.15
CA ILE A 28 4.54 -17.21 -33.72
C ILE A 28 4.17 -18.69 -33.59
N PHE A 29 3.68 -19.11 -32.42
CA PHE A 29 3.04 -20.42 -32.24
C PHE A 29 1.53 -20.26 -32.41
N SER A 30 0.98 -20.86 -33.46
CA SER A 30 -0.47 -21.04 -33.67
C SER A 30 -0.87 -22.45 -33.25
N SER A 31 -1.69 -22.58 -32.20
CA SER A 31 -2.34 -23.85 -31.85
C SER A 31 -3.71 -23.93 -32.53
N LEU A 32 -3.85 -24.94 -33.38
CA LEU A 32 -5.07 -25.26 -34.13
C LEU A 32 -6.15 -25.88 -33.23
N PHE A 33 -7.37 -25.39 -33.41
CA PHE A 33 -8.62 -25.97 -32.94
C PHE A 33 -8.84 -27.37 -33.52
N ASN A 34 -9.25 -28.33 -32.69
CA ASN A 34 -9.93 -29.54 -33.13
C ASN A 34 -11.31 -29.64 -32.44
N LEU A 35 -12.35 -29.25 -33.18
CA LEU A 35 -13.74 -29.58 -32.88
C LEU A 35 -14.00 -31.02 -33.36
N GLN A 36 -14.37 -31.92 -32.46
CA GLN A 36 -14.98 -33.19 -32.83
C GLN A 36 -16.45 -33.21 -32.39
N LYS A 37 -17.32 -33.17 -33.40
CA LYS A 37 -18.77 -33.35 -33.31
C LYS A 37 -19.09 -34.70 -32.65
N ARG A 38 -19.93 -34.71 -31.62
CA ARG A 38 -20.72 -35.88 -31.25
C ARG A 38 -22.20 -35.56 -31.38
N GLN A 39 -22.85 -36.38 -32.19
CA GLN A 39 -24.25 -36.29 -32.61
C GLN A 39 -25.18 -36.63 -31.44
N LEU A 40 -26.26 -35.86 -31.37
CA LEU A 40 -27.46 -36.14 -30.58
C LEU A 40 -28.16 -37.39 -31.13
N HIS A 41 -28.46 -38.33 -30.25
CA HIS A 41 -29.46 -39.36 -30.50
C HIS A 41 -30.54 -39.25 -29.43
N VAL A 42 -31.69 -38.75 -29.87
CA VAL A 42 -32.96 -38.77 -29.15
C VAL A 42 -33.61 -40.12 -29.46
N GLN A 43 -33.93 -40.90 -28.44
CA GLN A 43 -34.86 -42.03 -28.58
C GLN A 43 -35.89 -42.01 -27.46
N ALA A 44 -37.09 -42.41 -27.88
CA ALA A 44 -38.39 -42.20 -27.28
C ALA A 44 -38.64 -42.97 -25.97
N GLU A 45 -39.55 -42.41 -25.17
CA GLU A 45 -40.24 -43.08 -24.06
C GLU A 45 -41.05 -44.31 -24.51
N PRO A 46 -41.38 -45.18 -23.53
CA PRO A 46 -42.70 -45.77 -23.51
C PRO A 46 -43.46 -45.46 -22.22
N THR A 47 -44.73 -45.18 -22.44
CA THR A 47 -45.84 -44.95 -21.53
C THR A 47 -46.03 -46.06 -20.48
N TYR A 48 -46.30 -45.70 -19.23
CA TYR A 48 -47.02 -46.56 -18.29
C TYR A 48 -47.96 -45.75 -17.38
N THR A 49 -49.22 -46.17 -17.32
CA THR A 49 -50.33 -45.62 -16.54
C THR A 49 -50.37 -46.19 -15.11
N PRO A 50 -51.10 -45.56 -14.17
CA PRO A 50 -50.76 -45.56 -12.75
C PRO A 50 -51.46 -46.66 -11.94
N TYR A 51 -50.78 -47.16 -10.91
CA TYR A 51 -51.41 -47.94 -9.84
C TYR A 51 -51.45 -47.11 -8.54
N LYS A 52 -52.67 -46.78 -8.10
CA LYS A 52 -52.96 -46.26 -6.77
C LYS A 52 -52.74 -47.37 -5.75
N THR A 53 -51.84 -47.17 -4.79
CA THR A 53 -51.93 -47.84 -3.49
C THR A 53 -51.70 -46.82 -2.38
N SER A 54 -52.70 -46.73 -1.52
CA SER A 54 -52.73 -45.93 -0.30
C SER A 54 -51.88 -46.60 0.79
N GLY A 55 -50.88 -45.87 1.29
CA GLY A 55 -50.14 -46.24 2.49
C GLY A 55 -49.63 -45.00 3.21
N ARG A 56 -50.24 -44.65 4.33
CA ARG A 56 -49.63 -43.77 5.35
C ARG A 56 -48.63 -44.62 6.13
N PRO A 57 -47.46 -44.05 6.48
CA PRO A 57 -47.26 -43.81 7.91
C PRO A 57 -46.61 -42.46 8.23
N SER A 58 -47.05 -41.93 9.38
CA SER A 58 -46.39 -40.99 10.30
C SER A 58 -45.19 -40.17 9.78
N ARG A 59 -45.44 -38.88 9.48
CA ARG A 59 -44.38 -37.86 9.58
C ARG A 59 -44.16 -37.54 11.06
N PHE A 60 -42.98 -37.89 11.55
CA PHE A 60 -42.39 -37.26 12.72
C PHE A 60 -42.37 -35.75 12.50
N MET A 61 -42.88 -34.98 13.47
CA MET A 61 -42.58 -33.55 13.54
C MET A 61 -41.11 -33.41 13.93
N ALA A 62 -40.24 -33.25 12.95
CA ALA A 62 -38.96 -32.60 13.19
C ALA A 62 -39.28 -31.11 13.42
N SER A 63 -39.21 -30.66 14.68
CA SER A 63 -39.06 -29.24 14.95
C SER A 63 -37.77 -28.82 14.28
N ALA A 64 -37.87 -28.13 13.15
CA ALA A 64 -36.77 -27.33 12.65
C ALA A 64 -36.55 -26.25 13.71
N ILE A 65 -35.64 -26.53 14.64
CA ILE A 65 -34.96 -25.47 15.37
C ILE A 65 -34.21 -24.73 14.28
N ASP A 66 -34.84 -23.66 13.81
CA ASP A 66 -34.22 -22.62 13.02
C ASP A 66 -33.08 -22.07 13.88
N ARG A 67 -31.91 -22.71 13.78
CA ARG A 67 -30.66 -22.12 14.23
C ARG A 67 -30.43 -20.95 13.28
N ARG A 68 -31.06 -19.83 13.60
CA ARG A 68 -30.49 -18.52 13.31
C ARG A 68 -29.07 -18.57 13.85
N ILE A 69 -28.13 -18.79 12.94
CA ILE A 69 -26.73 -18.51 13.21
C ILE A 69 -26.74 -17.02 13.51
N ASN A 70 -26.60 -16.67 14.78
CA ASN A 70 -26.30 -15.31 15.17
C ASN A 70 -24.98 -14.97 14.47
N PHE A 71 -25.07 -14.24 13.35
CA PHE A 71 -23.96 -13.45 12.86
C PHE A 71 -23.64 -12.48 13.98
N SER A 72 -22.74 -12.89 14.87
CA SER A 72 -22.12 -12.01 15.82
C SER A 72 -21.33 -11.00 15.00
N THR A 73 -21.95 -9.87 14.69
CA THR A 73 -21.26 -8.63 14.36
C THR A 73 -20.37 -8.35 15.56
N GLN A 74 -19.12 -8.80 15.53
CA GLN A 74 -18.13 -8.34 16.50
C GLN A 74 -18.04 -6.83 16.26
N SER A 75 -18.75 -6.05 17.08
CA SER A 75 -18.73 -4.61 17.02
C SER A 75 -17.28 -4.20 17.19
N LEU A 76 -16.71 -3.56 16.17
CA LEU A 76 -15.38 -2.98 16.29
C LEU A 76 -15.36 -2.08 17.52
N SER A 77 -14.33 -2.21 18.34
CA SER A 77 -13.88 -1.05 19.10
C SER A 77 -13.50 -0.01 18.06
N THR A 78 -14.31 1.03 17.91
CA THR A 78 -14.07 2.14 16.97
C THR A 78 -12.79 2.92 17.27
N ASN A 79 -12.07 2.55 18.33
CA ASN A 79 -10.90 3.26 18.83
C ASN A 79 -9.56 2.61 18.42
N ASP A 80 -9.54 1.36 17.92
CA ASP A 80 -8.30 0.76 17.41
C ASP A 80 -8.10 1.11 15.93
N THR A 81 -6.84 1.26 15.52
CA THR A 81 -6.46 1.69 14.17
C THR A 81 -6.21 0.52 13.23
N VAL A 82 -6.26 -0.71 13.75
CA VAL A 82 -6.11 -1.93 12.97
C VAL A 82 -7.28 -2.87 13.22
N VAL A 83 -7.49 -3.81 12.29
CA VAL A 83 -8.41 -4.94 12.43
C VAL A 83 -7.65 -6.25 12.23
N SER A 84 -8.07 -7.31 12.93
CA SER A 84 -7.47 -8.63 12.72
C SER A 84 -7.91 -9.26 11.40
N VAL A 85 -7.13 -10.20 10.90
CA VAL A 85 -7.48 -11.00 9.72
C VAL A 85 -8.76 -11.81 9.93
N ASP A 86 -9.01 -12.30 11.15
CA ASP A 86 -10.23 -13.02 11.50
C ASP A 86 -11.46 -12.12 11.44
N TRP A 87 -11.32 -10.88 11.93
CA TRP A 87 -12.38 -9.89 11.85
C TRP A 87 -12.69 -9.54 10.40
N LEU A 88 -11.67 -9.26 9.57
CA LEU A 88 -11.90 -8.98 8.16
C LEU A 88 -12.56 -10.17 7.45
N HIS A 89 -12.08 -11.39 7.68
CA HIS A 89 -12.66 -12.59 7.08
C HIS A 89 -14.15 -12.76 7.43
N ALA A 90 -14.53 -12.48 8.69
CA ALA A 90 -15.93 -12.52 9.12
C ALA A 90 -16.82 -11.41 8.52
N ASN A 91 -16.24 -10.27 8.14
CA ASN A 91 -16.97 -9.08 7.67
C ASN A 91 -16.74 -8.75 6.18
N LEU A 92 -16.02 -9.59 5.43
CA LEU A 92 -15.60 -9.32 4.05
C LEU A 92 -16.78 -9.12 3.08
N ARG A 93 -17.97 -9.64 3.43
CA ARG A 93 -19.18 -9.59 2.60
C ARG A 93 -20.10 -8.42 2.93
N GLU A 94 -19.73 -7.57 3.88
CA GLU A 94 -20.51 -6.37 4.18
C GLU A 94 -20.48 -5.41 2.97
N PRO A 95 -21.64 -4.94 2.48
CA PRO A 95 -21.72 -4.19 1.22
C PRO A 95 -20.97 -2.85 1.27
N ASP A 96 -20.94 -2.23 2.45
CA ASP A 96 -20.27 -0.96 2.73
C ASP A 96 -18.84 -1.18 3.25
N MET A 97 -18.24 -2.36 3.06
CA MET A 97 -16.83 -2.61 3.39
C MET A 97 -16.01 -2.73 2.12
N LYS A 98 -14.94 -1.94 1.99
CA LYS A 98 -13.98 -2.04 0.89
C LYS A 98 -12.63 -2.46 1.44
N VAL A 99 -11.97 -3.38 0.74
CA VAL A 99 -10.61 -3.80 1.06
C VAL A 99 -9.67 -3.19 0.04
N LEU A 100 -8.58 -2.56 0.50
CA LEU A 100 -7.60 -1.91 -0.36
C LEU A 100 -6.25 -2.60 -0.22
N ASP A 101 -5.74 -3.14 -1.33
CA ASP A 101 -4.34 -3.51 -1.46
C ASP A 101 -3.52 -2.26 -1.77
N ALA A 102 -2.80 -1.77 -0.77
CA ALA A 102 -1.92 -0.61 -0.88
C ALA A 102 -0.45 -1.03 -0.99
N SER A 103 -0.16 -2.21 -1.56
CA SER A 103 1.20 -2.71 -1.68
C SER A 103 2.08 -1.76 -2.47
N TRP A 104 3.19 -1.39 -1.86
CA TRP A 104 4.28 -0.65 -2.46
C TRP A 104 5.59 -1.17 -1.90
N TYR A 105 6.64 -1.22 -2.72
CA TYR A 105 7.93 -1.80 -2.36
C TYR A 105 9.06 -0.86 -2.72
N MET A 106 10.17 -0.94 -1.97
CA MET A 106 11.35 -0.17 -2.30
C MET A 106 11.92 -0.62 -3.65
N PRO A 107 12.53 0.27 -4.46
CA PRO A 107 13.02 -0.06 -5.79
C PRO A 107 14.04 -1.22 -5.84
N ASP A 108 14.80 -1.43 -4.76
CA ASP A 108 15.81 -2.49 -4.63
C ASP A 108 15.21 -3.87 -4.31
N GLU A 109 13.95 -3.95 -3.89
CA GLU A 109 13.26 -5.21 -3.60
C GLU A 109 12.87 -5.99 -4.86
N GLN A 110 12.90 -5.35 -6.05
CA GLN A 110 12.56 -5.98 -7.34
C GLN A 110 11.18 -6.67 -7.35
N ARG A 111 10.24 -6.15 -6.56
CA ARG A 111 8.85 -6.60 -6.49
C ARG A 111 7.96 -5.65 -7.27
N ASN A 112 6.96 -6.20 -7.94
CA ASN A 112 5.98 -5.42 -8.69
C ASN A 112 4.60 -5.54 -8.02
N PRO A 113 4.11 -4.49 -7.35
CA PRO A 113 2.91 -4.60 -6.53
C PRO A 113 1.64 -4.87 -7.35
N ILE A 114 1.47 -4.24 -8.52
CA ILE A 114 0.29 -4.48 -9.36
C ILE A 114 0.29 -5.90 -9.94
N GLN A 115 1.45 -6.45 -10.29
CA GLN A 115 1.55 -7.84 -10.76
C GLN A 115 1.28 -8.83 -9.63
N GLU A 116 1.79 -8.59 -8.43
CA GLU A 116 1.51 -9.44 -7.27
C GLU A 116 0.02 -9.42 -6.89
N TYR A 117 -0.60 -8.24 -6.89
CA TYR A 117 -2.04 -8.09 -6.71
C TYR A 117 -2.82 -8.89 -7.75
N GLN A 118 -2.47 -8.76 -9.04
CA GLN A 118 -3.12 -9.50 -10.12
C GLN A 118 -3.06 -11.02 -9.92
N VAL A 119 -1.98 -11.53 -9.32
CA VAL A 119 -1.76 -12.96 -9.08
C VAL A 119 -2.46 -13.44 -7.81
N ALA A 120 -2.44 -12.66 -6.73
CA ALA A 120 -3.02 -13.07 -5.45
C ALA A 120 -3.32 -11.88 -4.52
N HIS A 121 -4.59 -11.61 -4.29
CA HIS A 121 -5.10 -10.57 -3.38
C HIS A 121 -6.24 -11.08 -2.50
N ILE A 122 -6.62 -10.32 -1.47
CA ILE A 122 -7.79 -10.63 -0.64
C ILE A 122 -9.05 -10.55 -1.51
N PRO A 123 -10.02 -11.47 -1.38
CA PRO A 123 -11.20 -11.48 -2.24
C PRO A 123 -11.96 -10.15 -2.23
N GLY A 124 -12.32 -9.65 -3.41
CA GLY A 124 -12.98 -8.36 -3.61
C GLY A 124 -12.14 -7.11 -3.30
N ALA A 125 -10.84 -7.25 -3.00
CA ALA A 125 -9.99 -6.09 -2.78
C ALA A 125 -9.83 -5.23 -4.05
N LEU A 126 -9.59 -3.94 -3.87
CA LEU A 126 -9.22 -2.98 -4.90
C LEU A 126 -7.73 -2.67 -4.77
N PHE A 127 -7.03 -2.40 -5.87
CA PHE A 127 -5.64 -1.97 -5.81
C PHE A 127 -5.56 -0.43 -5.67
N PHE A 128 -4.94 0.03 -4.59
CA PHE A 128 -4.62 1.43 -4.35
C PHE A 128 -3.16 1.68 -4.75
N ASP A 129 -2.95 2.29 -5.90
CA ASP A 129 -1.62 2.64 -6.40
C ASP A 129 -1.04 3.83 -5.62
N VAL A 130 -0.18 3.56 -4.64
CA VAL A 130 0.45 4.60 -3.79
C VAL A 130 1.32 5.57 -4.59
N ASP A 131 1.90 5.13 -5.71
CA ASP A 131 2.67 6.02 -6.60
C ASP A 131 1.77 6.80 -7.55
N GLY A 132 0.65 6.20 -7.98
CA GLY A 132 -0.33 6.82 -8.86
C GLY A 132 -1.23 7.83 -8.17
N ILE A 133 -1.63 7.56 -6.91
CA ILE A 133 -2.49 8.41 -6.08
C ILE A 133 -1.60 9.31 -5.19
N ALA A 134 -0.83 10.18 -5.85
CA ALA A 134 0.12 11.10 -5.23
C ALA A 134 0.16 12.44 -6.00
N ASP A 135 0.71 13.49 -5.41
CA ASP A 135 1.03 14.72 -6.14
C ASP A 135 2.24 14.50 -7.06
N ARG A 136 1.94 14.34 -8.35
CA ARG A 136 2.91 14.08 -9.41
C ARG A 136 3.40 15.36 -10.11
N THR A 137 2.98 16.53 -9.64
CA THR A 137 3.45 17.84 -10.13
C THR A 137 4.83 18.19 -9.56
N THR A 138 5.23 17.54 -8.47
CA THR A 138 6.55 17.70 -7.85
C THR A 138 7.51 16.58 -8.26
N LYS A 139 8.81 16.79 -8.02
CA LYS A 139 9.83 15.71 -8.15
C LYS A 139 9.95 14.87 -6.88
N LEU A 140 9.23 15.21 -5.83
CA LEU A 140 9.26 14.49 -4.57
C LEU A 140 8.40 13.23 -4.68
N PRO A 141 8.83 12.13 -4.07
CA PRO A 141 8.09 10.87 -4.08
C PRO A 141 6.91 10.89 -3.10
N HIS A 142 5.80 10.26 -3.49
CA HIS A 142 4.64 9.97 -2.64
C HIS A 142 3.99 11.17 -1.95
N MET A 143 4.20 12.40 -2.45
CA MET A 143 3.56 13.59 -1.90
C MET A 143 2.04 13.42 -1.88
N LEU A 144 1.40 13.93 -0.83
CA LEU A 144 -0.05 13.92 -0.70
C LEU A 144 -0.67 14.68 -1.89
N PRO A 145 -1.64 14.10 -2.61
CA PRO A 145 -2.34 14.79 -3.69
C PRO A 145 -3.20 15.95 -3.15
N SER A 146 -3.70 16.81 -4.04
CA SER A 146 -4.69 17.82 -3.64
C SER A 146 -6.01 17.17 -3.20
N GLU A 147 -6.85 17.88 -2.45
CA GLU A 147 -8.18 17.39 -2.05
C GLU A 147 -9.01 16.93 -3.24
N GLU A 148 -9.02 17.75 -4.30
CA GLU A 148 -9.77 17.46 -5.54
C GLU A 148 -9.23 16.21 -6.25
N ALA A 149 -7.90 16.08 -6.34
CA ALA A 149 -7.26 14.95 -6.97
C ALA A 149 -7.52 13.65 -6.18
N PHE A 150 -7.37 13.69 -4.85
CA PHE A 150 -7.68 12.55 -3.99
C PHE A 150 -9.15 12.13 -4.12
N ALA A 151 -10.08 13.09 -3.99
CA ALA A 151 -11.51 12.85 -4.11
C ALA A 151 -11.86 12.15 -5.44
N ALA A 152 -11.30 12.64 -6.54
CA ALA A 152 -11.49 12.08 -7.87
C ALA A 152 -10.93 10.64 -7.98
N ALA A 153 -9.71 10.41 -7.49
CA ALA A 153 -9.05 9.11 -7.57
C ALA A 153 -9.79 8.03 -6.77
N VAL A 154 -10.17 8.31 -5.52
CA VAL A 154 -10.89 7.33 -4.70
C VAL A 154 -12.33 7.13 -5.19
N SER A 155 -12.95 8.15 -5.78
CA SER A 155 -14.24 7.99 -6.47
C SER A 155 -14.12 7.06 -7.69
N ALA A 156 -13.04 7.15 -8.46
CA ALA A 156 -12.77 6.24 -9.58
C ALA A 156 -12.49 4.80 -9.13
N LEU A 157 -11.98 4.58 -7.91
CA LEU A 157 -11.92 3.25 -7.29
C LEU A 157 -13.30 2.72 -6.87
N GLY A 158 -14.33 3.57 -6.87
CA GLY A 158 -15.68 3.22 -6.41
C GLY A 158 -15.88 3.38 -4.90
N ILE A 159 -15.06 4.22 -4.25
CA ILE A 159 -15.15 4.51 -2.82
C ILE A 159 -16.08 5.71 -2.57
N GLN A 160 -16.86 5.62 -1.50
CA GLN A 160 -17.84 6.61 -1.05
C GLN A 160 -17.62 6.96 0.42
N ASN A 161 -18.17 8.08 0.88
CA ASN A 161 -17.98 8.55 2.26
C ASN A 161 -18.52 7.60 3.34
N ASN A 162 -19.50 6.76 3.01
CA ASN A 162 -20.11 5.79 3.94
C ASN A 162 -19.42 4.42 3.94
N ASP A 163 -18.44 4.19 3.08
CA ASP A 163 -17.68 2.94 3.11
C ASP A 163 -16.84 2.85 4.40
N GLY A 164 -16.68 1.63 4.92
CA GLY A 164 -15.59 1.27 5.80
C GLY A 164 -14.44 0.72 4.97
N LEU A 165 -13.21 1.09 5.32
CA LEU A 165 -12.02 0.76 4.55
C LEU A 165 -11.07 -0.10 5.38
N VAL A 166 -10.67 -1.25 4.86
CA VAL A 166 -9.57 -2.05 5.43
C VAL A 166 -8.42 -2.07 4.44
N VAL A 167 -7.31 -1.47 4.84
CA VAL A 167 -6.11 -1.33 4.01
C VAL A 167 -5.08 -2.37 4.41
N TYR A 168 -4.53 -3.10 3.45
CA TYR A 168 -3.41 -4.03 3.69
C TYR A 168 -2.29 -3.79 2.69
N ASP A 169 -1.14 -4.41 2.95
CA ASP A 169 -0.06 -4.53 1.97
C ASP A 169 0.60 -5.92 2.05
N GLY A 170 1.45 -6.21 1.07
CA GLY A 170 2.17 -7.48 0.97
C GLY A 170 3.42 -7.62 1.87
N LYS A 171 3.68 -6.68 2.80
CA LYS A 171 4.76 -6.79 3.80
C LYS A 171 4.23 -7.03 5.23
N GLY A 172 2.96 -6.68 5.47
CA GLY A 172 2.31 -6.75 6.77
C GLY A 172 1.76 -5.39 7.14
N ILE A 173 2.63 -4.50 7.62
CA ILE A 173 2.32 -3.08 7.83
C ILE A 173 3.51 -2.24 7.34
N PHE A 174 3.38 -1.67 6.16
CA PHE A 174 4.38 -0.82 5.52
C PHE A 174 3.70 0.37 4.83
N SER A 175 3.22 0.18 3.61
CA SER A 175 2.55 1.20 2.81
C SER A 175 1.05 1.31 3.10
N ALA A 176 0.43 0.28 3.70
CA ALA A 176 -0.96 0.35 4.14
C ALA A 176 -1.21 1.49 5.14
N ALA A 177 -0.25 1.73 6.05
CA ALA A 177 -0.32 2.82 7.02
C ALA A 177 -0.34 4.20 6.33
N ARG A 178 0.32 4.35 5.17
CA ARG A 178 0.28 5.60 4.39
C ARG A 178 -1.13 5.90 3.88
N VAL A 179 -1.79 4.91 3.29
CA VAL A 179 -3.14 5.08 2.76
C VAL A 179 -4.15 5.31 3.89
N TRP A 180 -4.02 4.59 5.02
CA TRP A 180 -4.79 4.89 6.24
C TRP A 180 -4.66 6.37 6.66
N TRP A 181 -3.43 6.88 6.72
CA TRP A 181 -3.18 8.28 7.06
C TRP A 181 -3.77 9.24 6.02
N MET A 182 -3.67 8.95 4.71
CA MET A 182 -4.25 9.80 3.66
C MET A 182 -5.77 9.94 3.82
N PHE A 183 -6.50 8.85 4.05
CA PHE A 183 -7.95 8.92 4.27
C PHE A 183 -8.29 9.80 5.49
N ARG A 184 -7.53 9.68 6.58
CA ARG A 184 -7.70 10.53 7.78
C ARG A 184 -7.39 12.00 7.51
N VAL A 185 -6.32 12.28 6.77
CA VAL A 185 -5.98 13.65 6.31
C VAL A 185 -7.14 14.26 5.53
N PHE A 186 -7.86 13.46 4.74
CA PHE A 186 -9.04 13.91 4.01
C PHE A 186 -10.37 13.71 4.76
N GLY A 187 -10.32 13.46 6.07
CA GLY A 187 -11.48 13.48 6.96
C GLY A 187 -12.33 12.22 6.98
N HIS A 188 -11.77 11.08 6.57
CA HIS A 188 -12.44 9.78 6.62
C HIS A 188 -11.80 8.87 7.66
N ASP A 189 -12.47 8.74 8.81
CA ASP A 189 -11.97 7.99 9.97
C ASP A 189 -12.41 6.51 9.99
N ARG A 190 -13.34 6.09 9.13
CA ARG A 190 -13.78 4.68 9.00
C ARG A 190 -12.79 3.86 8.19
N VAL A 191 -11.52 3.94 8.56
CA VAL A 191 -10.39 3.31 7.88
C VAL A 191 -9.49 2.63 8.89
N TRP A 192 -9.12 1.39 8.60
CA TRP A 192 -8.26 0.54 9.44
C TRP A 192 -7.16 -0.09 8.61
N VAL A 193 -6.05 -0.43 9.26
CA VAL A 193 -5.02 -1.28 8.67
C VAL A 193 -5.29 -2.75 9.01
N LEU A 194 -5.10 -3.68 8.08
CA LEU A 194 -5.18 -5.11 8.35
C LEU A 194 -3.93 -5.56 9.11
N ASP A 195 -4.11 -5.99 10.35
CA ASP A 195 -3.01 -6.30 11.26
C ASP A 195 -2.23 -7.55 10.84
N GLY A 196 -0.99 -7.37 10.35
CA GLY A 196 -0.19 -8.43 9.74
C GLY A 196 -0.39 -8.62 8.22
N GLY A 197 -1.25 -7.80 7.61
CA GLY A 197 -1.44 -7.69 6.16
C GLY A 197 -1.72 -9.01 5.43
N LEU A 198 -1.35 -9.05 4.15
CA LEU A 198 -1.50 -10.25 3.32
C LEU A 198 -0.68 -11.45 3.83
N PRO A 199 0.53 -11.29 4.40
CA PRO A 199 1.27 -12.41 5.00
C PRO A 199 0.46 -13.15 6.08
N ARG A 200 -0.12 -12.41 7.04
CA ARG A 200 -0.92 -13.03 8.11
C ARG A 200 -2.24 -13.61 7.60
N TRP A 201 -2.86 -12.96 6.61
CA TRP A 201 -4.06 -13.50 5.96
C TRP A 201 -3.82 -14.90 5.40
N ARG A 202 -2.73 -15.06 4.62
CA ARG A 202 -2.32 -16.36 4.07
C ARG A 202 -1.93 -17.36 5.15
N ALA A 203 -1.17 -16.93 6.16
CA ALA A 203 -0.77 -17.80 7.27
C ALA A 203 -1.97 -18.33 8.08
N SER A 204 -3.09 -17.60 8.06
CA SER A 204 -4.35 -18.01 8.71
C SER A 204 -5.19 -18.95 7.85
N GLY A 205 -4.73 -19.31 6.65
CA GLY A 205 -5.40 -20.24 5.74
C GLY A 205 -6.60 -19.64 5.01
N TYR A 206 -6.73 -18.30 4.98
CA TYR A 206 -7.81 -17.63 4.27
C TYR A 206 -7.55 -17.56 2.77
N ASP A 207 -8.65 -17.68 2.00
CA ASP A 207 -8.61 -17.70 0.55
C ASP A 207 -8.09 -16.38 -0.04
N VAL A 208 -7.44 -16.47 -1.20
CA VAL A 208 -7.03 -15.33 -2.03
C VAL A 208 -7.60 -15.50 -3.42
N GLU A 209 -7.95 -14.40 -4.08
CA GLU A 209 -8.35 -14.42 -5.49
C GLU A 209 -7.12 -14.53 -6.39
N SER A 210 -7.14 -15.50 -7.32
CA SER A 210 -5.98 -15.85 -8.16
C SER A 210 -5.95 -15.18 -9.53
N SER A 211 -6.74 -14.12 -9.72
CA SER A 211 -6.77 -13.30 -10.94
C SER A 211 -7.60 -12.06 -10.68
N ALA A 212 -6.98 -10.88 -10.67
CA ALA A 212 -7.75 -9.64 -10.54
C ALA A 212 -8.73 -9.48 -11.70
N SER A 213 -9.96 -9.06 -11.38
CA SER A 213 -10.97 -8.79 -12.39
C SER A 213 -10.52 -7.64 -13.31
N SER A 214 -10.92 -7.68 -14.58
CA SER A 214 -10.66 -6.56 -15.50
C SER A 214 -11.22 -5.25 -14.96
N ASP A 215 -12.35 -5.29 -14.26
CA ASP A 215 -12.94 -4.13 -13.59
C ASP A 215 -12.01 -3.54 -12.51
N ALA A 216 -11.43 -4.36 -11.64
CA ALA A 216 -10.54 -3.88 -10.58
C ALA A 216 -9.26 -3.24 -11.15
N ILE A 217 -8.70 -3.80 -12.24
CA ILE A 217 -7.55 -3.23 -12.93
C ILE A 217 -7.88 -1.92 -13.63
N LEU A 218 -9.06 -1.84 -14.27
CA LEU A 218 -9.52 -0.60 -14.90
C LEU A 218 -9.75 0.49 -13.85
N LYS A 219 -10.31 0.16 -12.68
CA LYS A 219 -10.48 1.10 -11.56
C LYS A 219 -9.15 1.64 -11.06
N ALA A 220 -8.15 0.77 -10.86
CA ALA A 220 -6.82 1.21 -10.43
C ALA A 220 -6.18 2.18 -11.44
N SER A 221 -6.23 1.86 -12.74
CA SER A 221 -5.74 2.77 -13.80
C SER A 221 -6.52 4.08 -13.82
N ALA A 222 -7.85 4.02 -13.73
CA ALA A 222 -8.71 5.19 -13.74
C ALA A 222 -8.44 6.11 -12.54
N ALA A 223 -8.09 5.55 -11.38
CA ALA A 223 -7.73 6.32 -10.19
C ALA A 223 -6.44 7.11 -10.38
N SER A 224 -5.38 6.47 -10.91
CA SER A 224 -4.11 7.16 -11.22
C SER A 224 -4.29 8.19 -12.35
N GLU A 225 -5.13 7.92 -13.34
CA GLU A 225 -5.48 8.89 -14.39
C GLU A 225 -6.30 10.08 -13.89
N ALA A 226 -7.16 9.87 -12.89
CA ALA A 226 -7.98 10.92 -12.29
C ALA A 226 -7.11 12.01 -11.66
N ILE A 227 -6.03 11.62 -10.98
CA ILE A 227 -5.02 12.54 -10.43
C ILE A 227 -4.47 13.45 -11.54
N GLU A 228 -3.99 12.85 -12.62
CA GLU A 228 -3.39 13.59 -13.74
C GLU A 228 -4.39 14.56 -14.39
N LYS A 229 -5.63 14.10 -14.61
CA LYS A 229 -6.70 14.92 -15.18
C LYS A 229 -6.97 16.15 -14.32
N VAL A 230 -7.10 15.98 -13.00
CA VAL A 230 -7.34 17.10 -12.08
C VAL A 230 -6.20 18.11 -12.15
N TYR A 231 -4.94 17.67 -12.11
CA TYR A 231 -3.80 18.59 -12.22
C TYR A 231 -3.67 19.28 -13.58
N GLN A 232 -4.25 18.70 -14.63
CA GLN A 232 -4.37 19.33 -15.95
C GLN A 232 -5.61 20.25 -16.06
N GLY A 233 -6.37 20.44 -14.98
CA GLY A 233 -7.60 21.24 -14.98
C GLY A 233 -8.77 20.57 -15.71
N GLN A 234 -8.76 19.25 -15.82
CA GLN A 234 -9.78 18.45 -16.49
C GLN A 234 -10.69 17.75 -15.48
N THR A 235 -11.95 17.52 -15.86
CA THR A 235 -12.87 16.73 -15.05
C THR A 235 -12.50 15.24 -15.11
N ALA A 236 -12.27 14.63 -13.95
CA ALA A 236 -11.86 13.23 -13.84
C ALA A 236 -13.01 12.21 -13.80
N GLY A 237 -14.26 12.66 -13.73
CA GLY A 237 -15.46 11.81 -13.67
C GLY A 237 -16.39 12.24 -12.52
N PRO A 238 -17.46 11.46 -12.24
CA PRO A 238 -18.32 11.70 -11.08
C PRO A 238 -17.53 11.56 -9.78
N VAL A 239 -17.68 12.54 -8.88
CA VAL A 239 -17.07 12.50 -7.54
C VAL A 239 -18.11 11.96 -6.56
N THR A 240 -17.80 10.82 -5.94
CA THR A 240 -18.63 10.12 -4.94
C THR A 240 -18.06 10.22 -3.53
N PHE A 241 -16.87 10.81 -3.40
CA PHE A 241 -16.17 10.99 -2.13
C PHE A 241 -15.91 12.48 -1.87
N GLN A 242 -16.44 12.99 -0.76
CA GLN A 242 -16.24 14.36 -0.30
C GLN A 242 -15.12 14.39 0.75
N THR A 243 -14.16 15.30 0.58
CA THR A 243 -13.06 15.48 1.54
C THR A 243 -13.44 16.48 2.63
N LYS A 244 -12.83 16.31 3.80
CA LYS A 244 -12.77 17.30 4.86
C LYS A 244 -11.33 17.36 5.35
N PHE A 245 -10.50 18.16 4.68
CA PHE A 245 -9.08 18.22 4.95
C PHE A 245 -8.73 18.57 6.40
N GLN A 246 -7.79 17.82 6.95
CA GLN A 246 -7.26 17.91 8.31
C GLN A 246 -5.82 18.44 8.25
N PRO A 247 -5.62 19.76 8.07
CA PRO A 247 -4.29 20.33 7.85
C PRO A 247 -3.32 20.09 9.01
N HIS A 248 -3.83 19.86 10.23
CA HIS A 248 -3.00 19.56 11.40
C HIS A 248 -2.28 18.21 11.32
N LEU A 249 -2.70 17.30 10.43
CA LEU A 249 -2.07 15.98 10.23
C LEU A 249 -0.93 16.01 9.19
N VAL A 250 -0.73 17.14 8.49
CA VAL A 250 0.27 17.29 7.42
C VAL A 250 1.22 18.41 7.78
N TRP A 251 2.52 18.12 7.78
CA TRP A 251 3.57 19.12 8.00
C TRP A 251 4.34 19.41 6.72
N THR A 252 4.72 20.67 6.57
CA THR A 252 5.57 21.18 5.48
C THR A 252 7.02 21.37 5.94
N LEU A 253 7.93 21.54 4.97
CA LEU A 253 9.33 21.87 5.24
C LEU A 253 9.50 23.10 6.15
N ASP A 254 8.70 24.14 5.95
CA ASP A 254 8.79 25.36 6.75
C ASP A 254 8.34 25.15 8.21
N GLN A 255 7.37 24.27 8.45
CA GLN A 255 7.00 23.87 9.82
C GLN A 255 8.14 23.11 10.50
N VAL A 256 8.84 22.24 9.78
CA VAL A 256 10.03 21.56 10.30
C VAL A 256 11.14 22.55 10.63
N ARG A 257 11.43 23.52 9.74
CA ARG A 257 12.43 24.58 9.99
C ARG A 257 12.12 25.34 11.28
N ARG A 258 10.87 25.79 11.46
CA ARG A 258 10.45 26.47 12.69
C ARG A 258 10.59 25.58 13.92
N ASN A 259 10.24 24.30 13.81
CA ASN A 259 10.32 23.37 14.93
C ASN A 259 11.75 23.14 15.44
N ILE A 260 12.78 23.27 14.59
CA ILE A 260 14.19 23.18 15.03
C ILE A 260 14.52 24.30 16.03
N GLU A 261 14.02 25.50 15.77
CA GLU A 261 14.26 26.68 16.60
C GLU A 261 13.36 26.68 17.84
N GLU A 262 12.05 26.47 17.63
CA GLU A 262 11.03 26.63 18.65
C GLU A 262 10.85 25.39 19.54
N LYS A 263 11.22 24.21 19.04
CA LYS A 263 11.10 22.91 19.73
C LYS A 263 9.69 22.64 20.27
N THR A 264 8.68 23.02 19.49
CA THR A 264 7.27 22.86 19.89
C THR A 264 6.81 21.40 19.84
N HIS A 265 7.39 20.59 18.94
CA HIS A 265 7.03 19.19 18.71
C HIS A 265 8.23 18.27 18.81
N GLN A 266 7.98 17.07 19.32
CA GLN A 266 8.92 15.96 19.30
C GLN A 266 8.93 15.37 17.89
N HIS A 267 10.07 15.45 17.19
CA HIS A 267 10.21 14.96 15.82
C HIS A 267 10.82 13.55 15.83
N ILE A 268 10.09 12.58 15.28
CA ILE A 268 10.54 11.18 15.16
C ILE A 268 10.73 10.78 13.70
N ASP A 269 11.88 10.23 13.35
CA ASP A 269 12.20 9.69 12.03
C ASP A 269 12.11 8.16 12.03
N ALA A 270 11.34 7.61 11.09
CA ALA A 270 11.05 6.19 10.95
C ALA A 270 12.06 5.40 10.09
N ARG A 271 13.09 6.06 9.54
CA ARG A 271 14.13 5.40 8.75
C ARG A 271 14.99 4.47 9.61
N SER A 272 15.80 3.65 8.95
CA SER A 272 16.79 2.82 9.65
C SER A 272 17.83 3.69 10.34
N LYS A 273 18.31 3.22 11.50
CA LYS A 273 19.33 3.92 12.29
C LYS A 273 20.59 4.28 11.47
N PRO A 274 21.13 3.40 10.59
CA PRO A 274 22.27 3.78 9.74
C PRO A 274 22.00 4.95 8.79
N ARG A 275 20.78 5.06 8.23
CA ARG A 275 20.40 6.19 7.35
C ARG A 275 20.25 7.48 8.13
N PHE A 276 19.62 7.39 9.30
CA PHE A 276 19.46 8.50 10.24
C PHE A 276 20.81 9.03 10.73
N ASP A 277 21.73 8.15 11.12
CA ASP A 277 23.04 8.54 11.65
C ASP A 277 23.96 9.12 10.58
N GLY A 278 23.67 8.88 9.31
CA GLY A 278 24.55 9.24 8.19
C GLY A 278 25.54 8.15 7.79
N ALA A 279 25.49 6.98 8.44
CA ALA A 279 26.37 5.84 8.20
C ALA A 279 26.04 5.04 6.91
N ALA A 280 24.82 5.17 6.40
CA ALA A 280 24.38 4.56 5.14
C ALA A 280 23.88 5.63 4.16
N PRO A 281 24.05 5.41 2.84
CA PRO A 281 23.50 6.32 1.83
C PRO A 281 21.97 6.23 1.80
N GLU A 282 21.36 7.33 1.37
CA GLU A 282 19.94 7.32 1.00
C GLU A 282 19.74 6.54 -0.32
N PRO A 283 18.61 5.82 -0.50
CA PRO A 283 18.34 5.05 -1.73
C PRO A 283 18.29 5.93 -2.98
N ARG A 284 17.92 7.22 -2.81
CA ARG A 284 17.85 8.19 -3.91
C ARG A 284 19.19 8.90 -4.07
N LYS A 285 19.71 8.87 -5.30
CA LYS A 285 20.96 9.53 -5.66
C LYS A 285 20.86 11.04 -5.42
N GLY A 286 21.91 11.62 -4.81
CA GLY A 286 22.04 13.06 -4.61
C GLY A 286 21.37 13.61 -3.35
N ILE A 287 20.71 12.76 -2.55
CA ILE A 287 20.17 13.14 -1.24
C ILE A 287 21.29 13.00 -0.20
N ARG A 288 21.48 14.03 0.63
CA ARG A 288 22.44 13.99 1.75
C ARG A 288 22.04 12.93 2.77
N SER A 289 23.00 12.26 3.40
CA SER A 289 22.74 11.36 4.53
C SER A 289 22.63 12.16 5.84
N GLY A 290 22.08 11.56 6.90
CA GLY A 290 21.88 12.20 8.21
C GLY A 290 20.41 12.37 8.56
N HIS A 291 20.10 13.29 9.47
CA HIS A 291 18.75 13.56 9.96
C HIS A 291 18.50 15.05 10.25
N VAL A 292 17.23 15.37 10.50
CA VAL A 292 16.79 16.71 10.87
C VAL A 292 17.29 17.01 12.29
N PRO A 293 17.96 18.15 12.54
CA PRO A 293 18.49 18.46 13.87
C PRO A 293 17.44 18.35 14.99
N GLY A 294 17.83 17.70 16.09
CA GLY A 294 16.96 17.48 17.25
C GLY A 294 15.90 16.37 17.10
N SER A 295 15.76 15.76 15.91
CA SER A 295 14.88 14.59 15.75
C SER A 295 15.42 13.34 16.46
N LYS A 296 14.52 12.39 16.73
CA LYS A 296 14.81 11.06 17.31
C LYS A 296 14.58 9.98 16.27
N CYS A 297 15.27 8.85 16.41
CA CYS A 297 15.14 7.74 15.47
C CYS A 297 14.37 6.58 16.11
N ILE A 298 13.21 6.24 15.55
CA ILE A 298 12.49 5.01 15.86
C ILE A 298 12.26 4.28 14.54
N PRO A 299 13.13 3.35 14.13
CA PRO A 299 12.93 2.60 12.91
C PRO A 299 11.56 1.91 12.91
N PHE A 300 10.76 2.10 11.86
CA PHE A 300 9.39 1.58 11.81
C PHE A 300 9.24 0.07 12.13
N PRO A 301 10.20 -0.84 11.80
CA PRO A 301 10.04 -2.25 12.14
C PRO A 301 9.98 -2.50 13.65
N HIS A 302 10.47 -1.56 14.47
CA HIS A 302 10.37 -1.64 15.92
C HIS A 302 8.94 -1.48 16.44
N MET A 303 7.99 -1.03 15.60
CA MET A 303 6.57 -0.98 15.94
C MET A 303 5.85 -2.29 15.68
N LEU A 304 6.52 -3.27 15.07
CA LEU A 304 5.93 -4.52 14.63
C LEU A 304 6.53 -5.71 15.39
N ASP A 305 5.74 -6.76 15.57
CA ASP A 305 6.22 -8.04 16.08
C ASP A 305 6.81 -8.92 14.96
N ALA A 306 7.24 -10.14 15.32
CA ALA A 306 7.80 -11.10 14.35
C ALA A 306 6.78 -11.52 13.27
N SER A 307 5.49 -11.43 13.57
CA SER A 307 4.38 -11.73 12.67
C SER A 307 3.99 -10.55 11.77
N GLN A 308 4.76 -9.46 11.79
CA GLN A 308 4.48 -8.20 11.07
C GLN A 308 3.19 -7.51 11.53
N THR A 309 2.75 -7.76 12.76
CA THR A 309 1.57 -7.17 13.38
C THR A 309 1.98 -5.99 14.24
N LEU A 310 1.09 -5.00 14.39
CA LEU A 310 1.37 -3.83 15.21
C LEU A 310 1.45 -4.23 16.68
N LEU A 311 2.52 -3.85 17.36
CA LEU A 311 2.77 -4.23 18.76
C LEU A 311 1.60 -3.81 19.69
N PRO A 312 1.41 -4.54 20.81
CA PRO A 312 0.49 -4.15 21.87
C PRO A 312 0.80 -2.76 22.43
N ALA A 313 -0.21 -2.11 23.02
CA ALA A 313 -0.12 -0.71 23.47
C ALA A 313 0.97 -0.47 24.53
N ASP A 314 1.17 -1.40 25.46
CA ASP A 314 2.22 -1.33 26.49
C ASP A 314 3.62 -1.42 25.88
N GLU A 315 3.82 -2.30 24.90
CA GLU A 315 5.09 -2.42 24.18
C GLU A 315 5.37 -1.19 23.30
N LEU A 316 4.38 -0.70 22.55
CA LEU A 316 4.51 0.54 21.77
C LEU A 316 4.89 1.72 22.66
N LYS A 317 4.18 1.89 23.79
CA LYS A 317 4.47 2.95 24.76
C LYS A 317 5.91 2.87 25.24
N LYS A 318 6.40 1.66 25.54
CA LYS A 318 7.80 1.44 25.93
C LYS A 318 8.78 1.89 24.84
N ARG A 319 8.56 1.53 23.57
CA ARG A 319 9.44 1.93 22.45
C ARG A 319 9.56 3.45 22.30
N TYR A 320 8.46 4.18 22.46
CA TYR A 320 8.48 5.65 22.42
C TYR A 320 9.22 6.24 23.64
N GLN A 321 8.95 5.71 24.83
CA GLN A 321 9.58 6.18 26.07
C GLN A 321 11.09 5.94 26.11
N GLU A 322 11.59 4.84 25.54
CA GLU A 322 13.02 4.55 25.42
C GLU A 322 13.78 5.63 24.63
N GLU A 323 13.13 6.28 23.66
CA GLU A 323 13.68 7.42 22.91
C GLU A 323 13.34 8.79 23.54
N GLY A 324 12.73 8.80 24.73
CA GLY A 324 12.35 10.00 25.45
C GLY A 324 11.11 10.70 24.89
N ILE A 325 10.28 10.00 24.13
CA ILE A 325 9.04 10.56 23.57
C ILE A 325 7.90 10.49 24.60
N SER A 326 7.36 11.66 24.95
CA SER A 326 6.16 11.85 25.77
C SER A 326 4.89 11.84 24.91
N LEU A 327 3.82 11.20 25.41
CA LEU A 327 2.52 11.18 24.73
C LEU A 327 1.71 12.47 24.98
N GLU A 328 2.05 13.18 26.04
CA GLU A 328 1.45 14.43 26.48
C GLU A 328 1.89 15.62 25.61
N GLY A 329 3.13 15.57 25.11
CA GLY A 329 3.65 16.56 24.16
C GLY A 329 3.18 16.30 22.73
N PRO A 330 3.16 17.32 21.86
CA PRO A 330 2.81 17.12 20.46
C PRO A 330 3.97 16.44 19.71
N VAL A 331 3.63 15.68 18.67
CA VAL A 331 4.57 14.82 17.94
C VAL A 331 4.40 15.01 16.44
N VAL A 332 5.52 15.08 15.73
CA VAL A 332 5.58 14.97 14.27
C VAL A 332 6.43 13.76 13.90
N THR A 333 6.01 13.05 12.86
CA THR A 333 6.74 11.91 12.31
C THR A 333 7.25 12.21 10.91
N SER A 334 8.40 11.67 10.54
CA SER A 334 8.94 11.70 9.17
C SER A 334 9.62 10.39 8.85
N CYS A 335 10.03 10.21 7.60
CA CYS A 335 10.93 9.13 7.22
C CYS A 335 11.76 9.53 6.00
N GLY A 336 11.92 8.63 5.03
CA GLY A 336 12.47 8.99 3.72
C GLY A 336 11.53 9.86 2.90
N THR A 337 10.22 9.59 2.93
CA THR A 337 9.26 10.05 1.92
C THR A 337 7.80 10.10 2.42
N GLY A 338 7.59 10.20 3.73
CA GLY A 338 6.24 10.23 4.30
C GLY A 338 5.48 8.90 4.34
N VAL A 339 6.04 7.79 3.86
CA VAL A 339 5.36 6.46 3.85
C VAL A 339 5.48 5.78 5.22
N THR A 340 6.68 5.34 5.61
CA THR A 340 6.87 4.62 6.89
C THR A 340 6.70 5.49 8.13
N ALA A 341 6.69 6.82 7.98
CA ALA A 341 6.30 7.75 9.04
C ALA A 341 4.89 7.45 9.55
N CYS A 342 3.98 7.07 8.65
CA CYS A 342 2.61 6.74 8.98
C CYS A 342 2.50 5.47 9.87
N VAL A 343 3.49 4.57 9.87
CA VAL A 343 3.52 3.43 10.79
C VAL A 343 3.75 3.91 12.24
N LEU A 344 4.60 4.92 12.43
CA LEU A 344 4.76 5.55 13.75
C LEU A 344 3.49 6.31 14.16
N ALA A 345 2.86 7.03 13.23
CA ALA A 345 1.58 7.71 13.50
C ALA A 345 0.46 6.72 13.86
N LEU A 346 0.41 5.56 13.19
CA LEU A 346 -0.53 4.46 13.48
C LEU A 346 -0.34 3.91 14.90
N GLY A 347 0.92 3.67 15.29
CA GLY A 347 1.29 3.22 16.64
C GLY A 347 0.91 4.25 17.72
N LEU A 348 1.23 5.53 17.52
CA LEU A 348 0.85 6.60 18.45
C LEU A 348 -0.66 6.77 18.57
N HIS A 349 -1.40 6.60 17.46
CA HIS A 349 -2.86 6.68 17.49
C HIS A 349 -3.48 5.54 18.31
N ARG A 350 -2.91 4.33 18.27
CA ARG A 350 -3.31 3.23 19.17
C ARG A 350 -3.10 3.58 20.65
N LEU A 351 -2.15 4.46 20.96
CA LEU A 351 -1.90 4.97 22.32
C LEU A 351 -2.81 6.16 22.69
N GLY A 352 -3.83 6.47 21.86
CA GLY A 352 -4.75 7.57 22.05
C GLY A 352 -4.26 8.92 21.51
N LYS A 353 -3.11 8.96 20.82
CA LYS A 353 -2.56 10.18 20.23
C LYS A 353 -2.95 10.29 18.75
N SER A 354 -4.14 10.80 18.49
CA SER A 354 -4.72 10.88 17.13
C SER A 354 -4.29 12.11 16.33
N ASP A 355 -3.62 13.07 16.95
CA ASP A 355 -3.23 14.39 16.41
C ASP A 355 -1.80 14.43 15.85
N VAL A 356 -1.22 13.27 15.55
CA VAL A 356 0.17 13.16 15.07
C VAL A 356 0.28 13.59 13.62
N ALA A 357 1.09 14.62 13.38
CA ALA A 357 1.40 15.08 12.03
C ALA A 357 2.46 14.19 11.35
N VAL A 358 2.38 14.12 10.02
CA VAL A 358 3.43 13.56 9.17
C VAL A 358 4.06 14.69 8.37
N TYR A 359 5.38 14.86 8.49
CA TYR A 359 6.14 15.67 7.56
C TYR A 359 6.26 14.93 6.23
N ASP A 360 5.43 15.35 5.27
CA ASP A 360 5.15 14.57 4.06
C ASP A 360 6.36 14.48 3.12
N GLY A 361 6.96 15.63 2.79
CA GLY A 361 8.19 15.69 1.99
C GLY A 361 9.36 14.93 2.62
N SER A 362 9.37 14.82 3.95
CA SER A 362 10.26 13.96 4.71
C SER A 362 11.75 14.18 4.36
N TRP A 363 12.62 13.21 4.60
CA TRP A 363 14.04 13.36 4.36
C TRP A 363 14.40 13.60 2.88
N THR A 364 13.61 13.10 1.93
CA THR A 364 13.91 13.35 0.50
C THR A 364 13.78 14.83 0.17
N GLU A 365 12.77 15.53 0.71
CA GLU A 365 12.67 16.97 0.56
C GLU A 365 13.75 17.70 1.37
N TRP A 366 13.88 17.37 2.66
CA TRP A 366 14.84 18.04 3.55
C TRP A 366 16.29 17.88 3.10
N GLY A 367 16.71 16.64 2.86
CA GLY A 367 18.08 16.28 2.49
C GLY A 367 18.49 16.74 1.09
N ALA A 368 17.53 17.04 0.21
CA ALA A 368 17.79 17.60 -1.12
C ALA A 368 18.13 19.10 -1.10
N GLN A 369 17.63 19.85 -0.12
CA GLN A 369 17.87 21.29 -0.04
C GLN A 369 19.29 21.57 0.48
N SER A 370 20.04 22.46 -0.15
CA SER A 370 21.41 22.79 0.32
C SER A 370 21.43 23.69 1.56
N ASP A 371 20.34 24.39 1.84
CA ASP A 371 20.20 25.40 2.90
C ASP A 371 19.56 24.86 4.19
N THR A 372 19.12 23.59 4.21
CA THR A 372 18.60 22.96 5.43
C THR A 372 19.75 22.36 6.25
N PRO A 373 19.76 22.55 7.58
CA PRO A 373 20.78 21.97 8.45
C PRO A 373 20.61 20.45 8.54
N VAL A 374 21.72 19.75 8.73
CA VAL A 374 21.76 18.29 8.82
C VAL A 374 22.63 17.91 10.01
N ASP A 375 22.08 17.09 10.89
CA ASP A 375 22.84 16.44 11.95
C ASP A 375 23.22 15.02 11.52
N THR A 376 24.36 14.55 12.04
CA THR A 376 24.83 13.17 11.95
C THR A 376 25.21 12.70 13.34
N SER A 377 24.99 11.42 13.64
CA SER A 377 25.37 10.83 14.94
C SER A 377 26.64 9.96 14.83
N LEU A 378 27.48 10.27 13.84
CA LEU A 378 28.76 9.60 13.56
C LEU A 378 29.87 10.03 14.53
#